data_AF-A0A844ZGJ0-F1
#
_entry.id   AF-A0A844ZGJ0-F1
#
_cell.length_a   1.000
_cell.length_b   1.000
_cell.length_c   1.000
_cell.angle_alpha   90.00
_cell.angle_beta   90.00
_cell.angle_gamma   90.00
#
_symmetry.space_group_name_H-M   'P 1'
#
loop_
_entity.id
_entity.type
_entity.pdbx_description
1 polymer ?
#
loop_
_entity_poly.entity_id
_entity_poly.type
_entity_poly.pdbx_seq_one_letter_code
_entity_poly.pdbx_strand_id
1 'polypeptide(L)'
;MPFIAIGDAKSPGDFALEGCDYHSLERQRTLDFATAVLAPTGHYARKNIGYLVAMAGGADHIVETDDDNFPLAAFFEPLPEHCETGVLAGTGWTNIYGAFGRSDVWPRGFPLDALAGSQPVWPKDSCTVHAPIQQALAQDNPDVDAIYRLTRALPVAFDEGERRIALGKGSWCPFNSQATVHHRPAFPLLYLPAHCSFRMTDIWRSFVAQRIAWENGWHVLFREPTVRQERNEHDLMRDFADEIPGYLANRAIATMLEQLPLEQGGAAIPTNLRRCYGALIEAGHVGEAEMPLLDAWLDDCAGLSQG
;
A
#
# COMPACT_ATOMS: atom_id res chain seq x y z
N MET A 1 15.89 -14.13 -4.89
CA MET A 1 14.60 -13.72 -4.29
C MET A 1 13.52 -14.56 -4.94
N PRO A 2 12.67 -15.29 -4.17
CA PRO A 2 11.50 -15.96 -4.75
C PRO A 2 10.61 -14.92 -5.44
N PHE A 3 10.13 -15.23 -6.65
CA PHE A 3 9.20 -14.37 -7.38
C PHE A 3 7.87 -15.11 -7.52
N ILE A 4 6.81 -14.55 -6.92
CA ILE A 4 5.46 -15.11 -6.95
C ILE A 4 4.60 -14.21 -7.83
N ALA A 5 3.92 -14.80 -8.82
CA ALA A 5 2.95 -14.09 -9.64
C ALA A 5 1.56 -14.69 -9.45
N ILE A 6 0.59 -13.84 -9.13
CA ILE A 6 -0.81 -14.22 -8.93
C ILE A 6 -1.60 -13.87 -10.19
N GLY A 7 -2.06 -14.89 -10.90
CA GLY A 7 -2.93 -14.72 -12.07
C GLY A 7 -4.37 -14.39 -11.69
N ASP A 8 -5.11 -13.82 -12.63
CA ASP A 8 -6.55 -13.64 -12.52
C ASP A 8 -7.25 -14.00 -13.85
N ALA A 9 -8.53 -13.70 -14.01
CA ALA A 9 -9.37 -14.11 -15.13
C ALA A 9 -8.84 -13.69 -16.50
N LYS A 10 -8.06 -12.62 -16.58
CA LYS A 10 -7.42 -12.14 -17.82
C LYS A 10 -6.06 -12.80 -18.08
N SER A 11 -5.46 -13.43 -17.08
CA SER A 11 -4.14 -14.04 -17.18
C SER A 11 -4.24 -15.42 -17.84
N PRO A 12 -3.25 -15.83 -18.66
CA PRO A 12 -3.21 -17.18 -19.22
C PRO A 12 -3.13 -18.23 -18.10
N GLY A 13 -3.89 -19.32 -18.23
CA GLY A 13 -3.84 -20.41 -17.24
C GLY A 13 -2.49 -21.15 -17.21
N ASP A 14 -1.79 -21.15 -18.34
CA ASP A 14 -0.52 -21.80 -18.61
C ASP A 14 0.68 -20.84 -18.67
N PHE A 15 0.53 -19.62 -18.13
CA PHE A 15 1.62 -18.66 -18.07
C PHE A 15 2.84 -19.27 -17.35
N ALA A 16 4.01 -19.13 -17.98
CA ALA A 16 5.27 -19.63 -17.46
C ALA A 16 6.37 -18.61 -17.73
N LEU A 17 7.18 -18.36 -16.69
CA LEU A 17 8.37 -17.53 -16.77
C LEU A 17 9.44 -18.16 -15.87
N GLU A 18 10.67 -18.25 -16.37
CA GLU A 18 11.77 -18.82 -15.60
C GLU A 18 11.99 -18.04 -14.29
N GLY A 19 12.08 -18.76 -13.17
CA GLY A 19 12.23 -18.16 -11.84
C GLY A 19 10.94 -17.60 -11.22
N CYS A 20 9.81 -17.64 -11.93
CA CYS A 20 8.51 -17.21 -11.43
C CYS A 20 7.67 -18.40 -10.94
N ASP A 21 7.24 -18.36 -9.68
CA ASP A 21 6.21 -19.25 -9.14
C ASP A 21 4.83 -18.67 -9.46
N TYR A 22 4.25 -19.09 -10.60
CA TYR A 22 2.95 -18.60 -11.04
C TYR A 22 1.79 -19.37 -10.43
N HIS A 23 0.85 -18.66 -9.82
CA HIS A 23 -0.39 -19.20 -9.28
C HIS A 23 -1.56 -18.80 -10.17
N SER A 24 -1.98 -19.70 -11.06
CA SER A 24 -3.22 -19.55 -11.84
C SER A 24 -4.45 -19.57 -10.93
N LEU A 25 -5.63 -19.16 -11.44
CA LEU A 25 -6.88 -19.25 -10.68
C LEU A 25 -7.18 -20.68 -10.18
N GLU A 26 -6.87 -21.69 -10.99
CA GLU A 26 -7.05 -23.09 -10.59
C GLU A 26 -6.11 -23.49 -9.46
N ARG A 27 -4.83 -23.13 -9.57
CA ARG A 27 -3.84 -23.41 -8.51
C ARG A 27 -4.14 -22.65 -7.22
N GLN A 28 -4.63 -21.43 -7.30
CA GLN A 28 -5.04 -20.66 -6.12
C GLN A 28 -6.13 -21.38 -5.32
N ARG A 29 -7.07 -22.05 -6.01
CA ARG A 29 -8.16 -22.80 -5.36
C ARG A 29 -7.69 -24.08 -4.66
N THR A 30 -6.48 -24.55 -4.93
CA THR A 30 -5.91 -25.73 -4.24
C THR A 30 -5.10 -25.34 -3.00
N LEU A 31 -4.92 -24.05 -2.73
CA LEU A 31 -4.25 -23.56 -1.53
C LEU A 31 -5.18 -23.71 -0.32
N ASP A 32 -4.61 -24.06 0.82
CA ASP A 32 -5.33 -24.19 2.09
C ASP A 32 -5.45 -22.83 2.80
N PHE A 33 -6.01 -21.85 2.09
CA PHE A 33 -6.25 -20.50 2.60
C PHE A 33 -7.72 -20.14 2.41
N ALA A 34 -8.40 -19.77 3.50
CA ALA A 34 -9.78 -19.30 3.43
C ALA A 34 -9.90 -18.05 2.54
N THR A 35 -8.88 -17.19 2.55
CA THR A 35 -8.76 -16.00 1.69
C THR A 35 -8.80 -16.38 0.21
N ALA A 36 -8.15 -17.48 -0.20
CA ALA A 36 -8.12 -17.88 -1.60
C ALA A 36 -9.49 -18.32 -2.13
N VAL A 37 -10.34 -18.85 -1.24
CA VAL A 37 -11.72 -19.24 -1.53
C VAL A 37 -12.65 -18.03 -1.62
N LEU A 38 -12.52 -17.08 -0.70
CA LEU A 38 -13.41 -15.92 -0.60
C LEU A 38 -13.04 -14.75 -1.51
N ALA A 39 -11.76 -14.60 -1.87
CA ALA A 39 -11.30 -13.49 -2.70
C ALA A 39 -12.04 -13.49 -4.06
N PRO A 40 -12.62 -12.37 -4.48
CA PRO A 40 -13.33 -12.30 -5.75
C PRO A 40 -12.40 -12.54 -6.94
N THR A 41 -12.93 -13.12 -8.01
CA THR A 41 -12.24 -13.23 -9.30
C THR A 41 -12.36 -11.92 -10.08
N GLY A 42 -11.34 -11.57 -10.85
CA GLY A 42 -11.26 -10.33 -11.61
C GLY A 42 -11.02 -9.11 -10.73
N HIS A 43 -10.33 -9.28 -9.61
CA HIS A 43 -10.18 -8.23 -8.59
C HIS A 43 -8.75 -8.10 -8.08
N TYR A 44 -8.30 -6.86 -7.87
CA TYR A 44 -6.95 -6.54 -7.40
C TYR A 44 -6.57 -7.26 -6.10
N ALA A 45 -7.54 -7.37 -5.19
CA ALA A 45 -7.37 -7.99 -3.88
C ALA A 45 -6.90 -9.46 -3.93
N ARG A 46 -6.94 -10.14 -5.09
CA ARG A 46 -6.33 -11.48 -5.22
C ARG A 46 -4.83 -11.48 -4.90
N LYS A 47 -4.15 -10.33 -4.99
CA LYS A 47 -2.77 -10.14 -4.54
C LYS A 47 -2.55 -10.57 -3.07
N ASN A 48 -3.59 -10.51 -2.23
CA ASN A 48 -3.57 -11.07 -0.87
C ASN A 48 -3.13 -12.54 -0.83
N ILE A 49 -3.53 -13.35 -1.81
CA ILE A 49 -3.16 -14.77 -1.89
C ILE A 49 -1.64 -14.92 -2.07
N GLY A 50 -1.03 -14.05 -2.88
CA GLY A 50 0.42 -14.04 -3.08
C GLY A 50 1.18 -13.67 -1.82
N TYR A 51 0.64 -12.75 -1.02
CA TYR A 51 1.20 -12.44 0.28
C TYR A 51 1.16 -13.65 1.22
N LEU A 52 0.04 -14.39 1.30
CA LEU A 52 -0.06 -15.61 2.11
C LEU A 52 0.90 -16.70 1.64
N VAL A 53 1.04 -16.89 0.33
CA VAL A 53 2.04 -17.83 -0.23
C VAL A 53 3.46 -17.44 0.17
N ALA A 54 3.80 -16.14 0.10
CA ALA A 54 5.12 -15.66 0.52
C ALA A 54 5.35 -15.87 2.03
N MET A 55 4.35 -15.59 2.85
CA MET A 55 4.39 -15.81 4.31
C MET A 55 4.59 -17.29 4.63
N ALA A 56 3.84 -18.19 3.99
CA ALA A 56 3.97 -19.64 4.16
C ALA A 56 5.33 -20.17 3.70
N GLY A 57 5.97 -19.50 2.73
CA GLY A 57 7.35 -19.74 2.32
C GLY A 57 8.40 -19.24 3.30
N GLY A 58 8.00 -18.67 4.45
CA GLY A 58 8.90 -18.19 5.50
C GLY A 58 9.51 -16.81 5.26
N ALA A 59 8.92 -15.98 4.37
CA ALA A 59 9.46 -14.67 4.03
C ALA A 59 9.66 -13.75 5.26
N ASP A 60 10.81 -13.08 5.35
CA ASP A 60 11.09 -12.06 6.38
C ASP A 60 10.60 -10.66 5.98
N HIS A 61 10.50 -10.43 4.67
CA HIS A 61 9.89 -9.25 4.07
C HIS A 61 9.27 -9.63 2.73
N ILE A 62 8.31 -8.83 2.29
CA ILE A 62 7.63 -8.98 1.01
C ILE A 62 7.79 -7.66 0.25
N VAL A 63 8.30 -7.74 -0.98
CA VAL A 63 8.33 -6.63 -1.94
C VAL A 63 7.15 -6.80 -2.88
N GLU A 64 6.23 -5.84 -2.89
CA GLU A 64 5.10 -5.83 -3.80
C GLU A 64 5.38 -4.96 -5.04
N THR A 65 5.09 -5.53 -6.21
CA THR A 65 5.17 -4.84 -7.50
C THR A 65 4.01 -5.19 -8.42
N ASP A 66 3.79 -4.38 -9.45
CA ASP A 66 2.86 -4.61 -10.55
C ASP A 66 3.64 -4.86 -11.86
N ASP A 67 2.94 -5.23 -12.93
CA ASP A 67 3.50 -5.64 -14.22
C ASP A 67 3.99 -4.48 -15.11
N ASP A 68 3.64 -3.25 -14.75
CA ASP A 68 4.05 -2.01 -15.43
C ASP A 68 5.28 -1.33 -14.78
N ASN A 69 5.88 -1.98 -13.79
CA ASN A 69 7.06 -1.49 -13.08
C ASN A 69 8.35 -2.17 -13.54
N PHE A 70 9.27 -1.36 -14.08
CA PHE A 70 10.61 -1.80 -14.45
C PHE A 70 11.56 -1.54 -13.28
N PRO A 71 12.26 -2.58 -12.77
CA PRO A 71 13.14 -2.41 -11.62
C PRO A 71 14.38 -1.58 -12.00
N LEU A 72 14.72 -0.62 -11.15
CA LEU A 72 16.04 0.01 -11.10
C LEU A 72 16.96 -0.81 -10.20
N ALA A 73 18.26 -0.48 -10.17
CA ALA A 73 19.25 -1.24 -9.39
C ALA A 73 18.85 -1.41 -7.91
N ALA A 74 18.32 -0.35 -7.29
CA ALA A 74 17.94 -0.31 -5.89
C ALA A 74 16.63 -1.07 -5.55
N PHE A 75 15.90 -1.60 -6.54
CA PHE A 75 14.65 -2.35 -6.33
C PHE A 75 14.86 -3.60 -5.47
N PHE A 76 15.96 -4.31 -5.72
CA PHE A 76 16.29 -5.54 -5.03
C PHE A 76 17.09 -5.32 -3.73
N GLU A 77 17.29 -4.06 -3.35
CA GLU A 77 18.01 -3.65 -2.15
C GLU A 77 16.99 -3.17 -1.11
N PRO A 78 16.39 -4.08 -0.30
CA PRO A 78 15.51 -3.68 0.78
C PRO A 78 16.30 -2.93 1.85
N LEU A 79 15.68 -1.93 2.46
CA LEU A 79 16.29 -1.27 3.61
C LEU A 79 16.06 -2.09 4.87
N PRO A 80 16.95 -1.98 5.88
CA PRO A 80 16.68 -2.56 7.18
C PRO A 80 15.37 -2.02 7.77
N GLU A 81 14.63 -2.88 8.46
CA GLU A 81 13.40 -2.53 9.19
C GLU A 81 13.61 -1.35 10.16
N HIS A 82 14.82 -1.24 10.73
CA HIS A 82 15.25 -0.12 11.54
C HIS A 82 16.28 0.72 10.79
N CYS A 83 15.97 1.98 10.51
CA CYS A 83 16.81 2.85 9.69
C CYS A 83 17.03 4.22 10.33
N GLU A 84 18.17 4.86 10.02
CA GLU A 84 18.45 6.23 10.45
C GLU A 84 17.93 7.22 9.40
N THR A 85 16.99 8.09 9.78
CA THR A 85 16.33 9.00 8.85
C THR A 85 15.67 10.18 9.57
N GLY A 86 15.27 11.21 8.82
CA GLY A 86 14.45 12.31 9.34
C GLY A 86 12.99 11.88 9.51
N VAL A 87 12.33 12.41 10.55
CA VAL A 87 10.93 12.10 10.88
C VAL A 87 10.03 13.32 10.70
N LEU A 88 8.91 13.12 9.99
CA LEU A 88 7.79 14.06 9.96
C LEU A 88 6.63 13.45 10.77
N ALA A 89 6.22 14.13 11.84
CA ALA A 89 5.12 13.71 12.71
C ALA A 89 4.23 14.91 13.07
N GLY A 90 2.93 14.67 13.23
CA GLY A 90 1.94 15.71 13.56
C GLY A 90 1.76 16.77 12.46
N THR A 91 2.15 16.47 11.22
CA THR A 91 2.09 17.41 10.10
C THR A 91 0.74 17.40 9.37
N GLY A 92 -0.18 16.51 9.75
CA GLY A 92 -1.43 16.29 9.01
C GLY A 92 -1.14 15.73 7.61
N TRP A 93 -1.89 16.16 6.61
CA TRP A 93 -1.69 15.74 5.22
C TRP A 93 -0.37 16.27 4.67
N THR A 94 0.52 15.36 4.31
CA THR A 94 1.89 15.65 3.88
C THR A 94 2.12 15.11 2.48
N ASN A 95 2.34 16.01 1.51
CA ASN A 95 2.73 15.58 0.17
C ASN A 95 4.21 15.18 0.17
N ILE A 96 4.47 13.88 0.30
CA ILE A 96 5.84 13.37 0.46
C ILE A 96 6.71 13.57 -0.78
N TYR A 97 6.11 13.69 -1.96
CA TYR A 97 6.82 13.89 -3.23
C TYR A 97 7.62 15.20 -3.27
N GLY A 98 7.19 16.22 -2.52
CA GLY A 98 7.96 17.45 -2.33
C GLY A 98 9.35 17.22 -1.71
N ALA A 99 9.47 16.19 -0.88
CA ALA A 99 10.71 15.79 -0.24
C ALA A 99 11.73 15.17 -1.23
N PHE A 100 11.23 14.74 -2.39
CA PHE A 100 11.99 14.17 -3.52
C PHE A 100 12.05 15.13 -4.72
N GLY A 101 11.97 16.44 -4.45
CA GLY A 101 12.14 17.49 -5.46
C GLY A 101 10.88 17.86 -6.24
N ARG A 102 9.74 17.22 -5.98
CA ARG A 102 8.51 17.35 -6.78
C ARG A 102 7.30 17.76 -5.94
N SER A 103 7.33 19.01 -5.48
CA SER A 103 6.21 19.61 -4.73
C SER A 103 4.95 19.86 -5.58
N ASP A 104 5.12 19.84 -6.89
CA ASP A 104 4.08 20.00 -7.91
C ASP A 104 3.36 18.68 -8.28
N VAL A 105 3.86 17.54 -7.79
CA VAL A 105 3.31 16.19 -8.01
C VAL A 105 2.78 15.67 -6.67
N TRP A 106 1.70 14.90 -6.67
CA TRP A 106 1.14 14.30 -5.46
C TRP A 106 0.74 12.84 -5.70
N PRO A 107 0.84 11.98 -4.67
CA PRO A 107 0.44 10.58 -4.78
C PRO A 107 -1.08 10.44 -4.93
N ARG A 108 -1.53 9.39 -5.64
CA ARG A 108 -2.93 9.05 -5.76
C ARG A 108 -3.56 8.89 -4.37
N GLY A 109 -4.75 9.45 -4.20
CA GLY A 109 -5.46 9.45 -2.92
C GLY A 109 -5.08 10.62 -1.99
N PHE A 110 -4.17 11.49 -2.37
CA PHE A 110 -3.90 12.72 -1.62
C PHE A 110 -5.10 13.69 -1.75
N PRO A 111 -5.63 14.26 -0.66
CA PRO A 111 -6.77 15.17 -0.75
C PRO A 111 -6.44 16.41 -1.57
N LEU A 112 -7.29 16.71 -2.56
CA LEU A 112 -7.10 17.85 -3.44
C LEU A 112 -7.11 19.19 -2.68
N ASP A 113 -7.89 19.27 -1.59
CA ASP A 113 -7.97 20.44 -0.72
C ASP A 113 -6.70 20.66 0.14
N ALA A 114 -5.81 19.67 0.22
CA ALA A 114 -4.54 19.75 0.92
C ALA A 114 -3.37 20.15 -0.01
N LEU A 115 -3.57 20.18 -1.33
CA LEU A 115 -2.52 20.51 -2.30
C LEU A 115 -1.99 21.94 -2.18
N ALA A 116 -2.85 22.88 -1.78
CA ALA A 116 -2.47 24.28 -1.53
C ALA A 116 -1.76 24.48 -0.18
N GLY A 117 -1.60 23.42 0.61
CA GLY A 117 -0.98 23.47 1.93
C GLY A 117 0.53 23.75 1.89
N SER A 118 1.10 23.97 3.08
CA SER A 118 2.55 24.11 3.24
C SER A 118 3.26 22.80 2.91
N GLN A 119 4.33 22.89 2.13
CA GLN A 119 5.22 21.75 1.86
C GLN A 119 5.90 21.28 3.16
N PRO A 120 6.18 19.98 3.30
CA PRO A 120 6.92 19.49 4.46
C PRO A 120 8.30 20.15 4.54
N VAL A 121 8.65 20.65 5.72
CA VAL A 121 9.99 21.14 6.01
C VAL A 121 10.86 19.95 6.38
N TRP A 122 11.98 19.79 5.67
CA TRP A 122 12.87 18.67 5.91
C TRP A 122 13.46 18.69 7.34
N PRO A 123 13.38 17.58 8.09
CA PRO A 123 14.03 17.48 9.39
C PRO A 123 15.55 17.61 9.24
N LYS A 124 16.17 18.50 10.01
CA LYS A 124 17.64 18.66 10.00
C LYS A 124 18.36 17.51 10.67
N ASP A 125 17.69 16.88 11.62
CA ASP A 125 18.23 15.80 12.45
C ASP A 125 17.64 14.46 12.00
N SER A 126 18.46 13.42 12.07
CA SER A 126 18.06 12.02 11.87
C SER A 126 17.96 11.29 13.21
N CYS A 127 17.10 10.27 13.25
CA CYS A 127 17.07 9.31 14.34
C CYS A 127 16.81 7.90 13.81
N THR A 128 17.12 6.89 14.62
CA THR A 128 16.73 5.51 14.32
C THR A 128 15.23 5.35 14.50
N VAL A 129 14.56 4.92 13.43
CA VAL A 129 13.12 4.64 13.42
C VAL A 129 12.86 3.18 13.12
N HIS A 130 11.77 2.64 13.65
CA HIS A 130 11.21 1.36 13.22
C HIS A 130 10.19 1.62 12.10
N ALA A 131 10.50 1.18 10.88
CA ALA A 131 9.67 1.36 9.69
C ALA A 131 9.47 0.02 8.95
N PRO A 132 8.51 -0.80 9.41
CA PRO A 132 8.22 -2.09 8.79
C PRO A 132 7.42 -1.96 7.48
N ILE A 133 6.99 -0.75 7.11
CA ILE A 133 6.35 -0.44 5.82
C ILE A 133 7.18 0.63 5.13
N GLN A 134 7.63 0.35 3.90
CA GLN A 134 8.55 1.21 3.17
C GLN A 134 8.12 1.32 1.71
N GLN A 135 7.70 2.51 1.29
CA GLN A 135 7.32 2.80 -0.09
C GLN A 135 8.48 3.45 -0.83
N ALA A 136 8.91 2.85 -1.94
CA ALA A 136 9.76 3.50 -2.91
C ALA A 136 8.95 4.32 -3.91
N LEU A 137 9.57 5.36 -4.45
CA LEU A 137 8.99 6.17 -5.52
C LEU A 137 9.17 5.48 -6.89
N ALA A 138 8.44 5.97 -7.88
CA ALA A 138 8.52 5.49 -9.26
C ALA A 138 8.91 6.64 -10.19
N GLN A 139 9.95 6.45 -11.01
CA GLN A 139 10.30 7.41 -12.06
C GLN A 139 9.28 7.36 -13.20
N ASP A 140 9.27 8.44 -13.97
CA ASP A 140 8.50 8.67 -15.20
C ASP A 140 7.00 8.79 -14.98
N ASN A 141 6.29 7.70 -14.69
CA ASN A 141 4.82 7.71 -14.64
C ASN A 141 4.28 7.27 -13.27
N PRO A 142 4.70 7.89 -12.15
CA PRO A 142 4.31 7.47 -10.81
C PRO A 142 2.80 7.37 -10.63
N ASP A 143 2.43 6.73 -9.52
CA ASP A 143 1.06 6.55 -9.11
C ASP A 143 0.42 7.86 -8.61
N VAL A 144 0.06 8.69 -9.57
CA VAL A 144 -0.69 9.94 -9.44
C VAL A 144 -2.13 9.73 -9.89
N ASP A 145 -3.03 10.54 -9.36
CA ASP A 145 -4.46 10.44 -9.65
C ASP A 145 -4.82 10.90 -11.08
N ALA A 146 -6.05 10.58 -11.49
CA ALA A 146 -6.58 10.91 -12.81
C ALA A 146 -6.63 12.42 -13.05
N ILE A 147 -6.88 13.25 -12.04
CA ILE A 147 -6.87 14.72 -12.18
C ILE A 147 -5.47 15.19 -12.58
N TYR A 148 -4.42 14.69 -11.93
CA TYR A 148 -3.04 15.00 -12.34
C TYR A 148 -2.80 14.57 -13.78
N ARG A 149 -3.15 13.33 -14.15
CA ARG A 149 -2.94 12.80 -15.51
C ARG A 149 -3.68 13.57 -16.59
N LEU A 150 -4.88 14.07 -16.29
CA LEU A 150 -5.70 14.86 -17.20
C LEU A 150 -5.23 16.31 -17.35
N THR A 151 -4.53 16.85 -16.36
CA THR A 151 -4.24 18.29 -16.28
C THR A 151 -2.76 18.67 -16.29
N ARG A 152 -1.86 17.70 -16.08
CA ARG A 152 -0.41 17.90 -15.93
C ARG A 152 0.37 16.96 -16.85
N ALA A 153 1.64 17.30 -17.07
CA ALA A 153 2.53 16.52 -17.91
C ALA A 153 3.21 15.39 -17.12
N LEU A 154 3.39 14.27 -17.82
CA LEU A 154 4.30 13.17 -17.52
C LEU A 154 5.24 13.03 -18.74
N PRO A 155 6.47 12.50 -18.61
CA PRO A 155 7.05 11.91 -17.41
C PRO A 155 7.52 12.92 -16.37
N VAL A 156 7.75 12.44 -15.15
CA VAL A 156 8.33 13.19 -14.03
C VAL A 156 9.55 12.47 -13.48
N ALA A 157 10.58 13.24 -13.12
CA ALA A 157 11.75 12.74 -12.42
C ALA A 157 11.73 13.23 -10.97
N PHE A 158 11.96 12.31 -10.04
CA PHE A 158 12.25 12.55 -8.64
C PHE A 158 13.76 12.52 -8.39
N ASP A 159 14.19 13.13 -7.30
CA ASP A 159 15.59 13.07 -6.83
C ASP A 159 16.03 11.62 -6.56
N GLU A 160 17.11 11.18 -7.22
CA GLU A 160 17.65 9.81 -7.12
C GLU A 160 18.70 9.63 -6.00
N GLY A 161 19.07 10.72 -5.31
CA GLY A 161 19.98 10.62 -4.17
C GLY A 161 19.36 9.80 -3.04
N GLU A 162 20.20 9.19 -2.19
CA GLU A 162 19.75 8.47 -0.98
C GLU A 162 18.99 9.43 -0.05
N ARG A 163 17.68 9.54 -0.26
CA ARG A 163 16.76 10.39 0.47
C ARG A 163 15.67 9.50 1.02
N ARG A 164 15.54 9.55 2.34
CA ARG A 164 14.60 8.75 3.08
C ARG A 164 13.95 9.68 4.10
N ILE A 165 12.63 9.62 4.23
CA ILE A 165 11.96 10.18 5.41
C ILE A 165 10.88 9.24 5.91
N ALA A 166 10.75 9.22 7.22
CA ALA A 166 9.74 8.49 7.94
C ALA A 166 8.56 9.41 8.27
N LEU A 167 7.35 8.96 7.93
CA LEU A 167 6.11 9.55 8.43
C LEU A 167 5.70 8.85 9.73
N GLY A 168 5.58 9.64 10.80
CA GLY A 168 5.16 9.20 12.12
C GLY A 168 3.70 9.54 12.43
N LYS A 169 3.35 9.41 13.71
CA LYS A 169 2.00 9.65 14.21
C LYS A 169 1.49 11.05 13.88
N GLY A 170 0.24 11.14 13.41
CA GLY A 170 -0.41 12.40 13.06
C GLY A 170 0.01 12.98 11.70
N SER A 171 0.64 12.17 10.84
CA SER A 171 1.04 12.55 9.50
C SER A 171 0.48 11.55 8.49
N TRP A 172 -0.25 12.05 7.49
CA TRP A 172 -0.88 11.25 6.45
C TRP A 172 -0.22 11.47 5.10
N CYS A 173 0.16 10.38 4.45
CA CYS A 173 0.44 10.35 3.01
C CYS A 173 0.00 8.98 2.48
N PRO A 174 -0.83 8.91 1.44
CA PRO A 174 -1.16 7.62 0.85
C PRO A 174 0.11 6.94 0.33
N PHE A 175 0.10 5.62 0.43
CA PHE A 175 1.07 4.74 -0.24
C PHE A 175 0.31 3.64 -0.97
N ASN A 176 0.96 2.94 -1.88
CA ASN A 176 0.32 1.98 -2.78
C ASN A 176 0.94 0.59 -2.67
N SER A 177 0.55 -0.30 -3.56
CA SER A 177 1.00 -1.69 -3.66
C SER A 177 1.96 -1.96 -4.83
N GLN A 178 2.67 -0.94 -5.32
CA GLN A 178 3.46 -1.03 -6.56
C GLN A 178 4.98 -1.11 -6.34
N ALA A 179 5.52 -0.51 -5.28
CA ALA A 179 6.95 -0.52 -5.01
C ALA A 179 7.18 -0.45 -3.51
N THR A 180 6.51 -1.34 -2.79
CA THR A 180 6.37 -1.26 -1.33
C THR A 180 6.95 -2.49 -0.69
N VAL A 181 7.72 -2.30 0.37
CA VAL A 181 8.28 -3.37 1.19
C VAL A 181 7.51 -3.42 2.50
N HIS A 182 7.08 -4.61 2.86
CA HIS A 182 6.52 -4.91 4.17
C HIS A 182 7.43 -5.91 4.88
N HIS A 183 7.91 -5.56 6.06
CA HIS A 183 8.61 -6.48 6.96
C HIS A 183 7.61 -7.30 7.77
N ARG A 184 8.05 -8.47 8.26
CA ARG A 184 7.23 -9.44 8.98
C ARG A 184 6.27 -8.86 10.03
N PRO A 185 6.65 -7.88 10.89
CA PRO A 185 5.72 -7.29 11.85
C PRO A 185 4.46 -6.66 11.22
N ALA A 186 4.59 -6.11 10.00
CA ALA A 186 3.52 -5.44 9.28
C ALA A 186 2.74 -6.36 8.32
N PHE A 187 3.01 -7.67 8.30
CA PHE A 187 2.36 -8.60 7.38
C PHE A 187 0.84 -8.59 7.44
N PRO A 188 0.17 -8.56 8.61
CA PRO A 188 -1.29 -8.46 8.64
C PRO A 188 -1.84 -7.19 7.97
N LEU A 189 -1.03 -6.13 7.88
CA LEU A 189 -1.38 -4.85 7.24
C LEU A 189 -1.20 -4.85 5.70
N LEU A 190 -0.75 -5.96 5.11
CA LEU A 190 -0.76 -6.15 3.65
C LEU A 190 -2.17 -6.28 3.07
N TYR A 191 -3.19 -6.52 3.91
CA TYR A 191 -4.57 -6.77 3.49
C TYR A 191 -5.13 -5.70 2.55
N LEU A 192 -5.37 -6.08 1.29
CA LEU A 192 -6.06 -5.26 0.29
C LEU A 192 -7.56 -5.57 0.31
N PRO A 193 -8.44 -4.57 0.54
CA PRO A 193 -9.88 -4.81 0.57
C PRO A 193 -10.47 -5.10 -0.80
N ALA A 194 -11.57 -5.85 -0.86
CA ALA A 194 -12.17 -6.30 -2.12
C ALA A 194 -13.54 -5.68 -2.45
N HIS A 195 -14.21 -5.09 -1.46
CA HIS A 195 -15.55 -4.54 -1.57
C HIS A 195 -15.54 -3.01 -1.50
N CYS A 196 -14.59 -2.40 -2.21
CA CYS A 196 -14.49 -0.96 -2.41
C CYS A 196 -14.16 -0.63 -3.88
N SER A 197 -14.00 0.65 -4.22
CA SER A 197 -13.50 1.02 -5.55
C SER A 197 -12.13 0.40 -5.79
N PHE A 198 -11.92 -0.20 -6.96
CA PHE A 198 -10.62 -0.73 -7.39
C PHE A 198 -9.50 0.29 -7.18
N ARG A 199 -9.74 1.56 -7.57
CA ARG A 199 -8.77 2.67 -7.45
C ARG A 199 -8.56 3.14 -6.02
N MET A 200 -9.31 2.64 -5.04
CA MET A 200 -9.16 2.97 -3.63
C MET A 200 -8.70 1.80 -2.77
N THR A 201 -8.60 0.59 -3.34
CA THR A 201 -8.17 -0.63 -2.65
C THR A 201 -6.90 -0.43 -1.83
N ASP A 202 -5.81 -0.09 -2.51
CA ASP A 202 -4.50 0.10 -1.90
C ASP A 202 -4.39 1.41 -1.11
N ILE A 203 -5.07 2.46 -1.55
CA ILE A 203 -5.12 3.77 -0.87
C ILE A 203 -5.79 3.67 0.49
N TRP A 204 -6.98 3.07 0.59
CA TRP A 204 -7.67 2.93 1.86
C TRP A 204 -6.99 1.90 2.77
N ARG A 205 -6.42 0.83 2.21
CA ARG A 205 -5.47 -0.03 2.93
C ARG A 205 -4.34 0.80 3.55
N SER A 206 -3.78 1.75 2.81
CA SER A 206 -2.68 2.59 3.28
C SER A 206 -3.07 3.46 4.49
N PHE A 207 -4.31 3.96 4.53
CA PHE A 207 -4.80 4.75 5.67
C PHE A 207 -5.02 3.89 6.90
N VAL A 208 -5.61 2.70 6.74
CA VAL A 208 -5.77 1.73 7.83
C VAL A 208 -4.40 1.31 8.38
N ALA A 209 -3.44 0.98 7.50
CA ALA A 209 -2.09 0.58 7.89
C ALA A 209 -1.35 1.71 8.63
N GLN A 210 -1.39 2.94 8.12
CA GLN A 210 -0.82 4.12 8.80
C GLN A 210 -1.42 4.32 10.19
N ARG A 211 -2.74 4.28 10.31
CA ARG A 211 -3.43 4.46 11.59
C ARG A 211 -2.97 3.43 12.62
N ILE A 212 -2.85 2.17 12.22
CA ILE A 212 -2.43 1.07 13.12
C ILE A 212 -0.93 1.17 13.42
N ALA A 213 -0.10 1.55 12.45
CA ALA A 213 1.32 1.80 12.65
C ALA A 213 1.58 2.81 13.78
N TRP A 214 0.74 3.85 13.88
CA TRP A 214 0.86 4.86 14.94
C TRP A 214 0.68 4.30 16.36
N GLU A 215 -0.20 3.31 16.56
CA GLU A 215 -0.37 2.66 17.88
C GLU A 215 0.78 1.71 18.23
N ASN A 216 1.60 1.36 17.25
CA ASN A 216 2.76 0.50 17.42
C ASN A 216 4.07 1.29 17.49
N GLY A 217 4.01 2.62 17.45
CA GLY A 217 5.21 3.49 17.37
C GLY A 217 5.99 3.31 16.06
N TRP A 218 5.35 2.75 15.04
CA TRP A 218 5.95 2.50 13.73
C TRP A 218 5.81 3.71 12.83
N HIS A 219 6.70 3.77 11.84
CA HIS A 219 6.71 4.78 10.80
C HIS A 219 6.48 4.14 9.43
N VAL A 220 5.92 4.91 8.51
CA VAL A 220 5.95 4.57 7.09
C VAL A 220 7.12 5.31 6.46
N LEU A 221 8.08 4.56 5.92
CA LEU A 221 9.23 5.15 5.26
C LEU A 221 8.94 5.40 3.79
N PHE A 222 9.28 6.57 3.29
CA PHE A 222 9.37 6.84 1.86
C PHE A 222 10.84 6.97 1.48
N ARG A 223 11.22 6.33 0.37
CA ARG A 223 12.60 6.29 -0.12
C ARG A 223 12.70 6.65 -1.60
N GLU A 224 13.93 6.86 -2.05
CA GLU A 224 14.28 7.16 -3.43
C GLU A 224 13.59 6.24 -4.46
N PRO A 225 13.44 6.68 -5.72
CA PRO A 225 12.83 5.86 -6.74
C PRO A 225 13.59 4.55 -6.96
N THR A 226 12.87 3.43 -6.97
CA THR A 226 13.47 2.11 -7.25
C THR A 226 12.87 1.43 -8.47
N VAL A 227 11.83 2.00 -9.05
CA VAL A 227 11.23 1.52 -10.29
C VAL A 227 11.07 2.68 -11.27
N ARG A 228 10.99 2.35 -12.56
CA ARG A 228 10.50 3.22 -13.61
C ARG A 228 9.16 2.64 -14.06
N GLN A 229 8.10 3.44 -14.01
CA GLN A 229 6.78 2.97 -14.36
C GLN A 229 6.47 3.30 -15.82
N GLU A 230 6.11 2.29 -16.60
CA GLU A 230 5.61 2.44 -17.98
C GLU A 230 4.14 2.03 -18.00
N ARG A 231 3.25 2.99 -17.76
CA ARG A 231 1.82 2.70 -17.59
C ARG A 231 1.22 2.05 -18.84
N ASN A 232 0.37 1.06 -18.58
CA ASN A 232 -0.54 0.53 -19.58
C ASN A 232 -1.47 1.63 -20.13
N GLU A 233 -2.04 1.42 -21.31
CA GLU A 233 -3.03 2.34 -21.88
C GLU A 233 -4.31 2.34 -21.02
N HIS A 234 -4.69 3.49 -20.49
CA HIS A 234 -5.84 3.66 -19.60
C HIS A 234 -6.86 4.63 -20.19
N ASP A 235 -8.15 4.38 -19.90
CA ASP A 235 -9.19 5.39 -20.06
C ASP A 235 -9.16 6.34 -18.85
N LEU A 236 -8.52 7.50 -19.02
CA LEU A 236 -8.34 8.48 -17.95
C LEU A 236 -9.66 9.02 -17.39
N MET A 237 -10.74 9.06 -18.19
CA MET A 237 -12.04 9.52 -17.73
C MET A 237 -12.74 8.45 -16.89
N ARG A 238 -12.55 7.18 -17.23
CA ARG A 238 -12.97 6.07 -16.37
C ARG A 238 -12.19 6.04 -15.07
N ASP A 239 -10.86 6.18 -15.13
CA ASP A 239 -10.01 6.26 -13.92
C ASP A 239 -10.48 7.42 -13.02
N PHE A 240 -10.79 8.58 -13.59
CA PHE A 240 -11.35 9.72 -12.85
C PHE A 240 -12.66 9.33 -12.15
N ALA A 241 -13.60 8.70 -12.86
CA ALA A 241 -14.87 8.29 -12.27
C ALA A 241 -14.69 7.27 -11.13
N ASP A 242 -13.81 6.30 -11.31
CA ASP A 242 -13.51 5.26 -10.30
C ASP A 242 -12.77 5.85 -9.08
N GLU A 243 -12.12 7.02 -9.23
CA GLU A 243 -11.42 7.75 -8.16
C GLU A 243 -12.29 8.77 -7.40
N ILE A 244 -13.48 9.13 -7.91
CA ILE A 244 -14.43 10.04 -7.24
C ILE A 244 -14.67 9.69 -5.77
N PRO A 245 -14.88 8.41 -5.38
CA PRO A 245 -15.04 8.04 -3.97
C PRO A 245 -13.87 8.51 -3.11
N GLY A 246 -12.63 8.42 -3.61
CA GLY A 246 -11.44 8.87 -2.92
C GLY A 246 -11.38 10.38 -2.78
N TYR A 247 -11.61 11.11 -3.88
CA TYR A 247 -11.58 12.58 -3.87
C TYR A 247 -12.56 13.18 -2.86
N LEU A 248 -13.72 12.54 -2.66
CA LEU A 248 -14.75 13.02 -1.75
C LEU A 248 -14.58 12.50 -0.31
N ALA A 249 -14.04 11.30 -0.11
CA ALA A 249 -14.06 10.62 1.18
C ALA A 249 -12.72 10.58 1.93
N ASN A 250 -11.57 10.72 1.28
CA ASN A 250 -10.27 10.43 1.93
C ASN A 250 -10.00 11.26 3.19
N ARG A 251 -10.41 12.54 3.21
CA ARG A 251 -10.31 13.38 4.42
C ARG A 251 -11.21 12.87 5.54
N ALA A 252 -12.47 12.55 5.23
CA ALA A 252 -13.42 12.05 6.22
C ALA A 252 -12.98 10.68 6.77
N ILE A 253 -12.46 9.80 5.91
CA ILE A 253 -11.89 8.50 6.30
C ILE A 253 -10.71 8.70 7.26
N ALA A 254 -9.74 9.54 6.92
CA ALA A 254 -8.61 9.80 7.80
C ALA A 254 -9.06 10.34 9.16
N THR A 255 -9.93 11.34 9.19
CA THR A 255 -10.48 11.89 10.45
C THR A 255 -11.24 10.85 11.27
N MET A 256 -12.05 10.01 10.63
CA MET A 256 -12.74 8.91 11.31
C MET A 256 -11.73 7.92 11.92
N LEU A 257 -10.74 7.48 11.14
CA LEU A 257 -9.70 6.56 11.61
C LEU A 257 -8.90 7.15 12.78
N GLU A 258 -8.56 8.45 12.74
CA GLU A 258 -7.88 9.13 13.86
C GLU A 258 -8.67 9.05 15.17
N GLN A 259 -9.99 9.16 15.09
CA GLN A 259 -10.89 9.16 16.25
C GLN A 259 -11.18 7.75 16.79
N LEU A 260 -10.85 6.70 16.03
CA LEU A 260 -11.07 5.33 16.49
C LEU A 260 -10.16 4.98 17.68
N PRO A 261 -10.72 4.40 18.76
CA PRO A 261 -9.95 3.85 19.86
C PRO A 261 -9.30 2.53 19.41
N LEU A 262 -8.00 2.59 19.15
CA LEU A 262 -7.19 1.44 18.79
C LEU A 262 -6.25 1.05 19.92
N GLU A 263 -5.91 -0.23 20.01
CA GLU A 263 -5.03 -0.79 21.02
C GLU A 263 -3.56 -0.77 20.57
N GLN A 264 -2.64 -0.67 21.52
CA GLN A 264 -1.21 -0.66 21.25
C GLN A 264 -0.64 -2.08 21.17
N GLY A 265 0.44 -2.23 20.40
CA GLY A 265 1.22 -3.47 20.31
C GLY A 265 0.78 -4.44 19.21
N GLY A 266 1.73 -5.22 18.69
CA GLY A 266 1.53 -6.04 17.49
C GLY A 266 0.42 -7.09 17.64
N ALA A 267 0.20 -7.62 18.84
CA ALA A 267 -0.87 -8.56 19.13
C ALA A 267 -2.28 -7.97 18.94
N ALA A 268 -2.42 -6.64 19.00
CA ALA A 268 -3.69 -5.94 18.80
C ALA A 268 -4.01 -5.66 17.33
N ILE A 269 -3.07 -5.88 16.39
CA ILE A 269 -3.25 -5.57 14.97
C ILE A 269 -4.51 -6.23 14.38
N PRO A 270 -4.80 -7.53 14.59
CA PRO A 270 -6.03 -8.16 14.08
C PRO A 270 -7.31 -7.48 14.58
N THR A 271 -7.38 -7.17 15.87
CA THR A 271 -8.51 -6.47 16.47
C THR A 271 -8.66 -5.06 15.91
N ASN A 272 -7.55 -4.33 15.75
CA ASN A 272 -7.55 -2.99 15.19
C ASN A 272 -7.96 -2.98 13.71
N LEU A 273 -7.54 -3.98 12.91
CA LEU A 273 -7.99 -4.14 11.53
C LEU A 273 -9.51 -4.29 11.46
N ARG A 274 -10.10 -5.17 12.27
CA ARG A 274 -11.56 -5.32 12.37
C ARG A 274 -12.26 -4.02 12.74
N ARG A 275 -11.71 -3.24 13.70
CA ARG A 275 -12.27 -1.93 14.08
C ARG A 275 -12.22 -0.93 12.92
N CYS A 276 -11.08 -0.83 12.24
CA CYS A 276 -10.91 0.10 11.11
C CYS A 276 -11.85 -0.26 9.95
N TYR A 277 -11.90 -1.51 9.53
CA TYR A 277 -12.78 -1.95 8.44
C TYR A 277 -14.25 -1.94 8.84
N GLY A 278 -14.59 -2.24 10.10
CA GLY A 278 -15.94 -2.07 10.63
C GLY A 278 -16.42 -0.62 10.52
N ALA A 279 -15.59 0.35 10.90
CA ALA A 279 -15.91 1.77 10.75
C ALA A 279 -16.05 2.19 9.28
N LEU A 280 -15.20 1.68 8.38
CA LEU A 280 -15.32 1.91 6.93
C LEU A 280 -16.62 1.33 6.34
N ILE A 281 -17.07 0.19 6.86
CA ILE A 281 -18.34 -0.44 6.48
C ILE A 281 -19.53 0.37 6.99
N GLU A 282 -19.52 0.76 8.26
CA GLU A 282 -20.57 1.58 8.88
C GLU A 282 -20.72 2.94 8.18
N ALA A 283 -19.59 3.53 7.73
CA ALA A 283 -19.58 4.77 6.95
C ALA A 283 -19.97 4.58 5.47
N GLY A 284 -20.20 3.34 5.01
CA GLY A 284 -20.59 3.02 3.64
C GLY A 284 -19.48 3.18 2.61
N HIS A 285 -18.21 3.25 3.03
CA HIS A 285 -17.07 3.30 2.12
C HIS A 285 -16.72 1.90 1.60
N VAL A 286 -16.80 0.90 2.47
CA VAL A 286 -16.50 -0.51 2.16
C VAL A 286 -17.78 -1.34 2.33
N GLY A 287 -18.01 -2.33 1.48
CA GLY A 287 -19.19 -3.19 1.55
C GLY A 287 -19.16 -4.18 2.71
N GLU A 288 -20.34 -4.57 3.23
CA GLU A 288 -20.45 -5.50 4.37
C GLU A 288 -19.80 -6.87 4.14
N ALA A 289 -19.73 -7.31 2.88
CA ALA A 289 -19.06 -8.55 2.47
C ALA A 289 -17.55 -8.54 2.73
N GLU A 290 -16.96 -7.39 3.09
CA GLU A 290 -15.55 -7.28 3.44
C GLU A 290 -15.21 -7.98 4.76
N MET A 291 -16.08 -7.94 5.77
CA MET A 291 -15.73 -8.46 7.09
C MET A 291 -15.40 -9.97 7.06
N PRO A 292 -16.21 -10.84 6.40
CA PRO A 292 -15.84 -12.24 6.22
C PRO A 292 -14.50 -12.46 5.49
N LEU A 293 -14.17 -11.62 4.50
CA LEU A 293 -12.90 -11.72 3.78
C LEU A 293 -11.73 -11.30 4.66
N LEU A 294 -11.88 -10.25 5.46
CA LEU A 294 -10.89 -9.80 6.42
C LEU A 294 -10.66 -10.86 7.52
N ASP A 295 -11.72 -11.47 8.03
CA ASP A 295 -11.61 -12.55 9.01
C ASP A 295 -10.83 -13.74 8.45
N ALA A 296 -11.13 -14.17 7.22
CA ALA A 296 -10.37 -15.22 6.54
C ALA A 296 -8.88 -14.86 6.39
N TRP A 297 -8.57 -13.62 6.01
CA TRP A 297 -7.19 -13.14 5.95
C TRP A 297 -6.48 -13.22 7.30
N LEU A 298 -7.12 -12.74 8.37
CA LEU A 298 -6.54 -12.73 9.70
C LEU A 298 -6.32 -14.15 10.24
N ASP A 299 -7.26 -15.06 9.98
CA ASP A 299 -7.16 -16.46 10.38
C ASP A 299 -6.03 -17.17 9.62
N ASP A 300 -5.91 -16.94 8.30
CA ASP A 300 -4.80 -17.47 7.49
C ASP A 300 -3.44 -16.94 8.00
N CYS A 301 -3.31 -15.63 8.26
CA CYS A 301 -2.09 -15.05 8.86
C CYS A 301 -1.75 -15.66 10.23
N ALA A 302 -2.76 -15.89 11.08
CA ALA A 302 -2.57 -16.47 12.40
C ALA A 302 -2.11 -17.94 12.31
N GLY A 303 -2.66 -18.72 11.38
CA GLY A 303 -2.23 -20.10 11.12
C GLY A 303 -0.77 -20.20 10.67
N LEU A 304 -0.31 -19.24 9.87
CA LEU A 304 1.08 -19.19 9.40
C LEU A 304 2.09 -18.71 10.47
N SER A 305 1.62 -18.02 11.51
CA SER A 305 2.50 -17.55 12.60
C SER A 305 2.79 -18.61 13.66
N GLN A 306 2.09 -19.75 13.62
CA GLN A 306 2.19 -20.84 14.59
C GLN A 306 3.03 -22.05 14.10
N GLY A 307 3.42 -22.06 12.82
CA GLY A 307 4.26 -23.10 12.20
C GLY A 307 5.72 -22.68 12.09
#